data_AF-A0A2M9PXU3-F1
#
_entry.id   AF-A0A2M9PXU3-F1
#
_cell.length_a   1.000
_cell.length_b   1.000
_cell.length_c   1.000
_cell.angle_alpha   90.00
_cell.angle_beta   90.00
_cell.angle_gamma   90.00
#
_symmetry.space_group_name_H-M   'P 1'
#
loop_
_entity.id
_entity.type
_entity.pdbx_description
1 polymer ?
#
loop_
_entity_poly.entity_id
_entity_poly.type
_entity_poly.pdbx_seq_one_letter_code
_entity_poly.pdbx_strand_id
1 'polypeptide(L)'
;MSQECSIVEDLLPLYKKQALQATTVEYVEQHLANCEHCRQFATSKQLLGYHLLMKRTITFFHLVFIVLSFMFAINSSLLGNQTGFAISYAIFGSLTYFFYKNIWIVFAISSIPVFVWAIINNINNSLYVTHYSLTEIGTLLIGASYIALLHTIFALFGAAFAIMFRRFTK
;
A
#
# COMPACT_ATOMS: atom_id res chain seq x y z
N MET A 1 -16.49 -33.78 -10.63
CA MET A 1 -15.14 -33.19 -10.54
C MET A 1 -14.40 -33.88 -9.41
N SER A 2 -13.16 -34.32 -9.63
CA SER A 2 -12.35 -34.89 -8.55
C SER A 2 -11.83 -33.77 -7.63
N GLN A 3 -11.57 -34.08 -6.36
CA GLN A 3 -10.98 -33.12 -5.41
C GLN A 3 -9.64 -32.56 -5.92
N GLU A 4 -8.88 -33.38 -6.65
CA GLU A 4 -7.61 -32.98 -7.28
C GLU A 4 -7.78 -31.87 -8.32
N CYS A 5 -8.85 -31.89 -9.14
CA CYS A 5 -9.11 -30.83 -10.11
C CYS A 5 -9.31 -29.47 -9.41
N SER A 6 -10.06 -29.46 -8.30
CA SER A 6 -10.30 -28.23 -7.52
C SER A 6 -9.01 -27.67 -6.95
N ILE A 7 -8.13 -28.52 -6.44
CA ILE A 7 -6.83 -28.12 -5.90
C ILE A 7 -5.98 -27.51 -7.02
N VAL A 8 -5.93 -28.13 -8.19
CA VAL A 8 -5.13 -27.63 -9.32
C VAL A 8 -5.68 -26.32 -9.87
N GLU A 9 -7.00 -26.15 -9.91
CA GLU A 9 -7.65 -24.89 -10.28
C GLU A 9 -7.26 -23.73 -9.35
N ASP A 10 -7.18 -23.97 -8.04
CA ASP A 10 -6.74 -22.98 -7.06
C ASP A 10 -5.24 -22.66 -7.17
N LEU A 11 -4.42 -23.64 -7.57
CA LEU A 11 -2.97 -23.49 -7.72
C LEU A 11 -2.55 -22.85 -9.05
N LEU A 12 -3.37 -22.96 -10.10
CA LEU A 12 -3.07 -22.45 -11.45
C LEU A 12 -2.66 -20.96 -11.50
N PRO A 13 -3.29 -20.03 -10.76
CA PRO A 13 -2.87 -18.63 -10.71
C PRO A 13 -1.45 -18.46 -10.14
N LEU A 14 -1.05 -19.29 -9.17
CA LEU A 14 0.27 -19.26 -8.55
C LEU A 14 1.32 -19.94 -9.44
N TYR A 15 0.95 -21.03 -10.13
CA TYR A 15 1.77 -21.72 -11.12
C TYR A 15 2.20 -20.75 -12.23
N LYS A 16 1.26 -19.97 -12.80
CA LYS A 16 1.57 -18.96 -13.84
C LYS A 16 2.53 -17.86 -13.37
N LYS A 17 2.62 -17.61 -12.06
CA LYS A 17 3.51 -16.59 -11.47
C LYS A 17 4.85 -17.17 -11.02
N GLN A 18 5.12 -18.45 -11.27
CA GLN A 18 6.31 -19.14 -10.76
C GLN A 18 6.46 -18.97 -9.23
N ALA A 19 5.33 -18.90 -8.53
CA ALA A 19 5.26 -18.64 -7.09
C ALA A 19 5.00 -19.91 -6.26
N LEU A 20 5.10 -21.09 -6.89
CA LEU A 20 4.94 -22.39 -6.25
C LEU A 20 6.30 -23.02 -5.94
N GLN A 21 6.34 -23.90 -4.94
CA GLN A 21 7.50 -24.75 -4.67
C GLN A 21 7.65 -25.80 -5.79
N ALA A 22 8.88 -26.27 -6.01
CA ALA A 22 9.20 -27.21 -7.09
C ALA A 22 8.33 -28.48 -7.05
N THR A 23 8.07 -29.03 -5.86
CA THR A 23 7.21 -30.21 -5.67
C THR A 23 5.75 -29.95 -6.09
N THR A 24 5.25 -28.73 -5.85
CA THR A 24 3.89 -28.33 -6.24
C THR A 24 3.79 -28.03 -7.73
N VAL A 25 4.86 -27.52 -8.33
CA VAL A 25 4.97 -27.32 -9.80
C VAL A 25 4.85 -28.68 -10.49
N GLU A 26 5.63 -29.67 -10.06
CA GLU A 26 5.62 -31.02 -10.61
C GLU A 26 4.24 -31.69 -10.47
N TYR A 27 3.60 -31.55 -9.30
CA TYR A 27 2.23 -32.02 -9.08
C TYR A 27 1.21 -31.39 -10.06
N VAL A 28 1.28 -30.08 -10.26
CA VAL A 28 0.37 -29.36 -11.19
C VAL A 28 0.64 -29.79 -12.64
N GLU A 29 1.89 -29.93 -13.05
CA GLU A 29 2.26 -30.38 -14.41
C GLU A 29 1.81 -31.81 -14.69
N GLN A 30 2.02 -32.72 -13.73
CA GLN A 30 1.56 -34.10 -13.84
C GLN A 30 0.03 -34.18 -13.96
N HIS A 31 -0.70 -33.35 -13.22
CA HIS A 31 -2.16 -33.31 -13.34
C HIS A 31 -2.64 -32.69 -14.66
N LEU A 32 -1.98 -31.62 -15.14
CA LEU A 32 -2.32 -30.98 -16.43
C LEU A 32 -2.04 -31.88 -17.64
N ALA A 33 -1.07 -32.80 -17.54
CA ALA A 33 -0.83 -33.80 -18.57
C ALA A 33 -2.02 -34.77 -18.71
N ASN A 34 -2.62 -35.15 -17.58
CA ASN A 34 -3.64 -36.20 -17.50
C ASN A 34 -5.08 -35.69 -17.49
N CYS A 35 -5.31 -34.41 -17.20
CA CYS A 35 -6.64 -33.83 -17.08
C CYS A 35 -6.93 -32.78 -18.16
N GLU A 36 -7.82 -33.11 -19.09
CA GLU A 36 -8.22 -32.20 -20.17
C GLU A 36 -8.98 -30.97 -19.65
N HIS A 37 -9.82 -31.14 -18.61
CA HIS A 37 -10.56 -30.04 -17.97
C HIS A 37 -9.62 -28.96 -17.43
N CYS A 38 -8.65 -29.35 -16.61
CA CYS A 38 -7.71 -28.41 -16.00
C CYS A 38 -6.81 -27.73 -17.05
N ARG A 39 -6.47 -28.43 -18.15
CA ARG A 39 -5.72 -27.86 -19.28
C ARG A 39 -6.52 -26.79 -20.04
N GLN A 40 -7.82 -27.02 -20.27
CA GLN A 40 -8.70 -26.02 -20.85
C GLN A 40 -8.91 -24.83 -19.90
N PHE A 41 -9.12 -25.09 -18.61
CA PHE A 41 -9.28 -24.05 -17.59
C PHE A 41 -8.03 -23.16 -17.44
N ALA A 42 -6.83 -23.76 -17.49
CA ALA A 42 -5.56 -23.06 -17.48
C ALA A 42 -5.42 -22.05 -18.64
N THR A 43 -6.05 -22.33 -19.77
CA THR A 43 -6.03 -21.49 -20.97
C THR A 43 -7.23 -20.53 -21.03
N SER A 44 -8.23 -20.71 -20.16
CA SER A 44 -9.48 -19.96 -20.18
C SER A 44 -9.35 -18.51 -19.67
N LYS A 45 -10.25 -17.63 -20.15
CA LYS A 45 -10.41 -16.25 -19.64
C LYS A 45 -10.92 -16.20 -18.19
N GLN A 46 -11.48 -17.28 -17.64
CA GLN A 46 -12.01 -17.31 -16.28
C GLN A 46 -10.91 -17.16 -15.23
N LEU A 47 -9.74 -17.79 -15.46
CA LEU A 47 -8.54 -17.60 -14.66
C LEU A 47 -8.05 -16.13 -14.68
N LEU A 48 -8.20 -15.45 -15.83
CA LEU A 48 -7.87 -14.04 -15.98
C LEU A 48 -8.86 -13.14 -15.22
N GLY A 49 -10.15 -13.52 -15.19
CA GLY A 49 -11.20 -12.83 -14.44
C GLY A 49 -10.94 -12.78 -12.94
N TYR A 50 -10.61 -13.91 -12.31
CA TYR A 50 -10.21 -13.96 -10.89
C TYR A 50 -8.98 -13.10 -10.61
N HIS A 51 -7.98 -13.14 -11.49
CA HIS A 51 -6.77 -12.31 -11.36
C HIS A 51 -7.08 -10.81 -11.41
N LEU A 52 -7.94 -10.37 -12.33
CA LEU A 52 -8.36 -8.97 -12.44
C LEU A 52 -9.13 -8.51 -11.20
N LEU A 53 -9.98 -9.37 -10.65
CA LEU A 53 -10.78 -9.08 -9.46
C LEU A 53 -9.89 -8.89 -8.22
N MET A 54 -8.91 -9.77 -8.02
CA MET A 54 -7.95 -9.64 -6.91
C MET A 54 -7.07 -8.39 -7.05
N LYS A 55 -6.59 -8.07 -8.27
CA LYS A 55 -5.80 -6.85 -8.53
C LYS A 55 -6.63 -5.60 -8.25
N ARG A 56 -7.90 -5.58 -8.65
CA ARG A 56 -8.84 -4.48 -8.40
C ARG A 56 -9.05 -4.24 -6.90
N THR A 57 -9.21 -5.29 -6.10
CA THR A 57 -9.39 -5.16 -4.65
C THR A 57 -8.15 -4.54 -3.97
N ILE A 58 -6.94 -4.98 -4.35
CA ILE A 58 -5.70 -4.40 -3.82
C ILE A 58 -5.57 -2.92 -4.22
N THR A 59 -5.86 -2.58 -5.47
CA THR A 59 -5.85 -1.19 -5.94
C THR A 59 -6.87 -0.34 -5.19
N PHE A 60 -8.08 -0.87 -4.91
CA PHE A 60 -9.08 -0.17 -4.11
C PHE A 60 -8.56 0.18 -2.71
N PHE A 61 -8.01 -0.79 -1.98
CA PHE A 61 -7.44 -0.53 -0.65
C PHE A 61 -6.25 0.42 -0.72
N HIS A 62 -5.43 0.34 -1.78
CA HIS A 62 -4.33 1.29 -1.99
C HIS A 62 -4.82 2.73 -2.12
N LEU A 63 -5.88 2.96 -2.90
CA LEU A 63 -6.52 4.26 -3.01
C LEU A 63 -7.12 4.71 -1.68
N VAL A 64 -7.75 3.80 -0.93
CA VAL A 64 -8.27 4.11 0.41
C VAL A 64 -7.15 4.59 1.34
N PHE A 65 -6.00 3.90 1.38
CA PHE A 65 -4.85 4.34 2.19
C PHE A 65 -4.33 5.72 1.75
N ILE A 66 -4.24 6.00 0.45
CA ILE A 66 -3.81 7.31 -0.06
C ILE A 66 -4.79 8.41 0.38
N VAL A 67 -6.11 8.18 0.21
CA VAL A 67 -7.15 9.14 0.60
C VAL A 67 -7.14 9.38 2.11
N LEU A 68 -7.00 8.33 2.92
CA LEU A 68 -6.89 8.47 4.37
C LEU A 68 -5.66 9.30 4.77
N SER A 69 -4.52 9.13 4.09
CA SER A 69 -3.35 9.98 4.32
C SER A 69 -3.62 11.45 4.01
N PHE A 70 -4.34 11.75 2.92
CA PHE A 70 -4.78 13.12 2.63
C PHE A 70 -5.72 13.66 3.71
N MET A 71 -6.71 12.87 4.15
CA MET A 71 -7.66 13.27 5.19
C MET A 71 -6.94 13.59 6.51
N PHE A 72 -5.95 12.79 6.88
CA PHE A 72 -5.16 13.06 8.08
C PHE A 72 -4.28 14.30 7.92
N ALA A 73 -3.72 14.57 6.75
CA ALA A 73 -2.96 15.80 6.49
C ALA A 73 -3.85 17.06 6.63
N ILE A 74 -5.06 17.03 6.06
CA ILE A 74 -6.02 18.14 6.14
C ILE A 74 -6.44 18.40 7.59
N ASN A 75 -6.75 17.33 8.32
CA ASN A 75 -7.28 17.44 9.67
C ASN A 75 -6.18 17.63 10.74
N SER A 76 -4.90 17.49 10.38
CA SER A 76 -3.81 17.67 11.33
C SER A 76 -3.49 19.15 11.52
N SER A 77 -3.96 19.71 12.63
CA SER A 77 -3.35 20.93 13.17
C SER A 77 -2.14 20.54 14.02
N LEU A 78 -0.94 20.81 13.49
CA LEU A 78 0.33 20.61 14.21
C LEU A 78 0.41 21.46 15.50
N LEU A 79 -0.43 22.48 15.64
CA LEU A 79 -0.46 23.45 16.74
C LEU A 79 -1.63 23.25 17.73
N GLY A 80 -2.57 22.35 17.44
CA GLY A 80 -3.74 22.07 18.28
C GLY A 80 -3.60 20.79 19.10
N ASN A 81 -4.05 19.66 18.55
CA ASN A 81 -4.06 18.36 19.23
C ASN A 81 -2.85 17.50 18.81
N GLN A 82 -1.67 17.90 19.27
CA GLN A 82 -0.38 17.29 18.89
C GLN A 82 -0.32 15.78 19.18
N THR A 83 -0.96 15.33 20.27
CA THR A 83 -1.01 13.92 20.66
C THR A 83 -1.93 13.09 19.76
N GLY A 84 -3.12 13.60 19.44
CA GLY A 84 -4.05 12.94 18.52
C GLY A 84 -3.44 12.77 17.12
N PHE A 85 -2.73 13.78 16.65
CA PHE A 85 -1.96 13.72 15.41
C PHE A 85 -0.92 12.57 15.44
N ALA A 86 -0.02 12.56 16.43
CA ALA A 86 1.03 11.56 16.53
C ALA A 86 0.48 10.12 16.61
N ILE A 87 -0.56 9.90 17.42
CA ILE A 87 -1.20 8.58 17.59
C ILE A 87 -1.87 8.14 16.29
N SER A 88 -2.62 9.02 15.62
CA SER A 88 -3.31 8.66 14.37
C SER A 88 -2.34 8.22 13.28
N TYR A 89 -1.21 8.93 13.09
CA TYR A 89 -0.19 8.57 12.12
C TYR A 89 0.56 7.29 12.51
N ALA A 90 0.82 7.06 13.80
CA ALA A 90 1.40 5.81 14.27
C ALA A 90 0.46 4.61 14.00
N ILE A 91 -0.83 4.73 14.29
CA ILE A 91 -1.82 3.67 13.97
C ILE A 91 -1.90 3.45 12.46
N PHE A 92 -1.95 4.53 11.68
CA PHE A 92 -2.00 4.46 10.23
C PHE A 92 -0.78 3.77 9.62
N GLY A 93 0.43 4.11 10.09
CA GLY A 93 1.67 3.49 9.66
C GLY A 93 1.75 2.01 10.03
N SER A 94 1.28 1.64 11.24
CA SER A 94 1.15 0.25 11.68
C SER A 94 0.20 -0.55 10.77
N LEU A 95 -1.00 -0.02 10.50
CA LEU A 95 -2.00 -0.65 9.64
C LEU A 95 -1.50 -0.82 8.20
N THR A 96 -0.89 0.22 7.65
CA THR A 96 -0.30 0.20 6.30
C THR A 96 0.81 -0.84 6.21
N TYR A 97 1.65 -0.96 7.24
CA TYR A 97 2.68 -2.00 7.29
C TYR A 97 2.08 -3.40 7.38
N PHE A 98 1.04 -3.63 8.19
CA PHE A 98 0.40 -4.95 8.25
C PHE A 98 -0.20 -5.38 6.91
N PHE A 99 -0.78 -4.42 6.17
CA PHE A 99 -1.37 -4.68 4.87
C PHE A 99 -0.30 -4.97 3.79
N TYR A 100 0.69 -4.09 3.65
CA TYR A 100 1.68 -4.19 2.56
C TYR A 100 2.92 -5.01 2.89
N LYS A 101 3.23 -5.18 4.17
CA LYS A 101 4.46 -5.83 4.67
C LYS A 101 5.75 -5.25 4.07
N ASN A 102 5.71 -3.99 3.63
CA ASN A 102 6.81 -3.30 2.98
C ASN A 102 6.92 -1.88 3.54
N ILE A 103 8.07 -1.56 4.15
CA ILE A 103 8.31 -0.26 4.79
C ILE A 103 8.37 0.89 3.78
N TRP A 104 8.84 0.64 2.56
CA TRP A 104 8.90 1.65 1.51
C TRP A 104 7.51 2.13 1.09
N ILE A 105 6.51 1.24 1.12
CA ILE A 105 5.13 1.62 0.82
C ILE A 105 4.56 2.49 1.96
N VAL A 106 4.88 2.18 3.22
CA VAL A 106 4.50 3.03 4.35
C VAL A 106 5.08 4.43 4.21
N PHE A 107 6.38 4.52 3.87
CA PHE A 107 7.05 5.80 3.63
C PHE A 107 6.36 6.58 2.50
N ALA A 108 6.13 5.94 1.34
CA ALA A 108 5.52 6.60 0.19
C ALA A 108 4.10 7.09 0.49
N ILE A 109 3.26 6.24 1.09
CA ILE A 109 1.85 6.57 1.39
C ILE A 109 1.75 7.64 2.48
N SER A 110 2.66 7.68 3.46
CA SER A 110 2.62 8.69 4.53
C SER A 110 3.31 10.01 4.17
N SER A 111 4.24 10.01 3.21
CA SER A 111 5.02 11.20 2.83
C SER A 111 4.42 11.94 1.63
N ILE A 112 4.12 11.23 0.54
CA ILE A 112 3.75 11.86 -0.74
C ILE A 112 2.42 12.62 -0.65
N PRO A 113 1.32 12.05 -0.13
CA PRO A 113 0.04 12.76 -0.03
C PRO A 113 0.15 14.02 0.84
N VAL A 114 0.84 13.91 1.98
CA VAL A 114 1.07 15.03 2.91
C VAL A 114 1.90 16.13 2.25
N PHE A 115 2.96 15.76 1.54
CA PHE A 115 3.82 16.70 0.83
C PHE A 115 3.05 17.48 -0.24
N VAL A 116 2.28 16.77 -1.07
CA VAL A 116 1.43 17.37 -2.11
C VAL A 116 0.39 18.30 -1.48
N TRP A 117 -0.28 17.84 -0.42
CA TRP A 117 -1.25 18.66 0.30
C TRP A 117 -0.61 19.92 0.89
N ALA A 118 0.56 19.80 1.53
CA ALA A 118 1.25 20.93 2.13
C ALA A 118 1.68 21.98 1.09
N ILE A 119 2.10 21.55 -0.10
CA ILE A 119 2.36 22.46 -1.22
C ILE A 119 1.07 23.22 -1.60
N ILE A 120 -0.03 22.49 -1.84
CA ILE A 120 -1.31 23.09 -2.23
C ILE A 120 -1.81 24.08 -1.17
N ASN A 121 -1.73 23.71 0.10
CA ASN A 121 -2.17 24.54 1.22
C ASN A 121 -1.34 25.82 1.36
N ASN A 122 -0.02 25.72 1.16
CA ASN A 122 0.88 26.87 1.27
C ASN A 122 0.76 27.83 0.08
N ILE A 123 0.54 27.31 -1.15
CA ILE A 123 0.32 28.16 -2.35
C ILE A 123 -0.96 28.99 -2.19
N ASN A 124 -2.01 28.39 -1.61
CA ASN A 124 -3.30 29.07 -1.42
C ASN A 124 -3.30 30.04 -0.24
N ASN A 125 -2.23 30.09 0.56
CA ASN A 125 -2.11 30.99 1.70
C ASN A 125 -1.39 32.28 1.30
N SER A 126 -2.12 33.39 1.31
CA SER A 126 -1.59 34.73 1.00
C SER A 126 -0.52 35.21 2.00
N LEU A 127 -0.34 34.51 3.12
CA LEU A 127 0.72 34.76 4.10
C LEU A 127 2.10 34.24 3.64
N TYR A 128 2.13 33.23 2.75
CA TYR A 128 3.36 32.56 2.34
C TYR A 128 3.76 32.85 0.90
N VAL A 129 2.81 33.20 0.03
CA VAL A 129 3.07 33.56 -1.36
C VAL A 129 2.42 34.90 -1.65
N THR A 130 3.23 35.95 -1.74
CA THR A 130 2.78 37.27 -2.19
C THR A 130 3.31 37.57 -3.59
N HIS A 131 4.47 37.02 -3.96
CA HIS A 131 5.03 37.09 -5.30
C HIS A 131 5.64 35.75 -5.72
N TYR A 132 5.51 35.36 -6.99
CA TYR A 132 6.14 34.13 -7.49
C TYR A 132 7.65 34.34 -7.69
N SER A 133 8.40 34.37 -6.59
CA SER A 133 9.86 34.45 -6.56
C SER A 133 10.49 33.07 -6.32
N LEU A 134 11.70 32.84 -6.85
CA LEU A 134 12.44 31.58 -6.63
C LEU A 134 12.69 31.30 -5.14
N THR A 135 12.88 32.35 -4.35
CA THR A 135 13.07 32.27 -2.91
C THR A 135 11.81 31.82 -2.18
N GLU A 136 10.63 32.35 -2.54
CA GLU A 136 9.35 31.94 -1.95
C GLU A 136 8.98 30.50 -2.33
N ILE A 137 9.28 30.08 -3.57
CA ILE A 137 9.10 28.68 -3.98
C ILE A 137 10.01 27.76 -3.15
N GLY A 138 11.26 28.17 -2.92
CA GLY A 138 12.20 27.43 -2.09
C GLY A 138 11.73 27.27 -0.64
N THR A 139 11.28 28.35 0.00
CA THR A 139 10.75 28.29 1.38
C THR A 139 9.49 27.44 1.48
N LEU A 140 8.62 27.50 0.47
CA LEU A 140 7.42 26.68 0.39
C LEU A 140 7.74 25.18 0.33
N LEU A 141 8.70 24.78 -0.52
CA LEU A 141 9.11 23.39 -0.65
C LEU A 141 9.76 22.87 0.63
N ILE A 142 10.57 23.69 1.30
CA ILE A 142 11.18 23.33 2.59
C ILE A 142 10.10 23.14 3.66
N GLY A 143 9.14 24.06 3.76
CA GLY A 143 8.02 23.95 4.69
C GLY A 143 7.16 22.71 4.44
N ALA A 144 6.82 22.43 3.18
CA ALA A 144 6.06 21.24 2.81
C ALA A 144 6.83 19.95 3.13
N SER A 145 8.14 19.93 2.86
CA SER A 145 9.02 18.80 3.18
C SER A 145 9.08 18.55 4.69
N TYR A 146 9.17 19.62 5.50
CA TYR A 146 9.20 19.52 6.95
C TYR A 146 7.90 18.91 7.51
N ILE A 147 6.74 19.38 7.03
CA ILE A 147 5.43 18.84 7.43
C ILE A 147 5.34 17.35 7.06
N ALA A 148 5.67 16.99 5.81
CA ALA A 148 5.65 15.61 5.34
C ALA A 148 6.58 14.70 6.15
N LEU A 149 7.79 15.18 6.48
CA LEU A 149 8.75 14.43 7.30
C LEU A 149 8.21 14.15 8.69
N LEU A 150 7.62 15.13 9.37
CA LEU A 150 7.03 14.90 10.70
C LEU A 150 5.95 13.81 10.67
N HIS A 151 5.07 13.86 9.69
CA HIS A 151 4.00 12.87 9.52
C HIS A 151 4.57 11.47 9.24
N THR A 152 5.58 11.42 8.38
CA THR A 152 6.27 10.18 8.01
C THR A 152 6.98 9.55 9.20
N ILE A 153 7.64 10.34 10.06
CA ILE A 153 8.34 9.83 11.24
C ILE A 153 7.37 9.09 12.18
N PHE A 154 6.21 9.67 12.47
CA PHE A 154 5.21 9.00 13.31
C PHE A 154 4.65 7.73 12.65
N ALA A 155 4.42 7.76 11.34
CA ALA A 155 4.02 6.55 10.61
C ALA A 155 5.08 5.45 10.65
N LEU A 156 6.36 5.79 10.53
CA LEU A 156 7.48 4.85 10.60
C LEU A 156 7.63 4.26 12.00
N PHE A 157 7.42 5.04 13.07
CA PHE A 157 7.36 4.50 14.44
C PHE A 157 6.24 3.48 14.59
N GLY A 158 5.06 3.77 14.04
CA GLY A 158 3.95 2.83 13.99
C GLY A 158 4.29 1.54 13.24
N ALA A 159 4.92 1.64 12.08
CA ALA A 159 5.38 0.49 11.32
C ALA A 159 6.46 -0.31 12.06
N ALA A 160 7.38 0.35 12.77
CA ALA A 160 8.39 -0.30 13.60
C ALA A 160 7.74 -1.14 14.71
N PHE A 161 6.72 -0.60 15.38
CA PHE A 161 5.93 -1.36 16.36
C PHE A 161 5.26 -2.59 15.73
N ALA A 162 4.66 -2.44 14.55
CA ALA A 162 4.04 -3.55 13.82
C ALA A 162 5.06 -4.63 13.41
N ILE A 163 6.26 -4.23 12.99
CA ILE A 163 7.39 -5.14 12.70
C ILE A 163 7.75 -5.93 13.96
N MET A 164 7.90 -5.25 15.10
CA MET A 164 8.25 -5.87 16.37
C MET A 164 7.16 -6.87 16.80
N PHE A 165 5.90 -6.44 16.80
CA PHE A 165 4.76 -7.28 17.17
C PHE A 165 4.69 -8.57 16.32
N ARG A 166 4.94 -8.45 15.01
CA ARG A 166 4.99 -9.60 14.10
C ARG A 166 6.15 -10.55 14.39
N ARG A 167 7.27 -10.06 14.92
CA ARG A 167 8.41 -10.92 15.32
C ARG A 167 8.12 -11.72 16.59
N PHE A 168 7.33 -11.19 17.53
CA PHE A 168 6.94 -11.90 18.75
C PHE A 168 5.82 -12.92 18.55
N THR A 169 5.03 -12.77 17.49
CA THR A 169 3.88 -13.64 17.17
C THR A 169 4.21 -14.72 16.14
N LYS A 170 5.47 -14.79 15.69
CA LYS A 170 6.02 -15.88 14.90
C LYS A 170 6.75 -16.86 15.80
#